data_AF-A0A3D0M5A6-F1
#
_entry.id   AF-A0A3D0M5A6-F1
#
_cell.length_a   1.000
_cell.length_b   1.000
_cell.length_c   1.000
_cell.angle_alpha   90.00
_cell.angle_beta   90.00
_cell.angle_gamma   90.00
#
_symmetry.space_group_name_H-M   'P 1'
#
loop_
_entity.id
_entity.type
_entity.pdbx_description
1 polymer ?
#
loop_
_entity_poly.entity_id
_entity_poly.type
_entity_poly.pdbx_seq_one_letter_code
_entity_poly.pdbx_strand_id
1 'polypeptide(L)' 'MQELLGKKDELTLAGVDVHLIGHLQTNKVSKIVGQVNMIESIDSFRLASAVNQASKKAGIVTDVLVQVNIG' A
#
# COMPACT_ATOMS: atom_id res chain seq x y z
N MET A 1 -9.10 5.19 6.59
CA MET A 1 -8.70 4.87 5.19
C MET A 1 -9.93 4.73 4.28
N GLN A 2 -10.70 5.82 4.12
CA GLN A 2 -11.80 5.99 3.15
C GLN A 2 -11.53 7.24 2.27
N GLU A 3 -10.57 8.11 2.66
CA GLU A 3 -10.33 9.40 2.02
C GLU A 3 -9.28 9.41 0.90
N LEU A 4 -8.48 8.35 0.74
CA LEU A 4 -7.36 8.33 -0.21
C LEU A 4 -7.80 8.10 -1.67
N LEU A 5 -8.99 7.56 -1.90
CA LEU A 5 -9.46 7.24 -3.25
C LEU A 5 -10.05 8.47 -3.97
N GLY A 6 -10.55 9.47 -3.24
CA GLY A 6 -11.15 10.67 -3.85
C GLY A 6 -10.14 11.75 -4.26
N LYS A 7 -9.00 11.85 -3.57
CA LYS A 7 -8.05 12.97 -3.74
C LYS A 7 -6.96 12.74 -4.78
N LYS A 8 -6.82 11.53 -5.32
CA LYS A 8 -5.74 11.22 -6.28
C LYS A 8 -5.94 11.89 -7.63
N ASP A 9 -7.18 11.97 -8.10
CA ASP A 9 -7.51 12.66 -9.34
C ASP A 9 -7.44 14.19 -9.20
N GLU A 10 -7.74 14.76 -8.02
CA GLU A 10 -7.68 16.22 -7.79
C GLU A 10 -6.25 16.76 -7.60
N LEU A 11 -5.32 15.96 -7.07
CA LEU A 11 -4.00 16.46 -6.66
C LEU A 11 -2.92 16.47 -7.75
N THR A 12 -3.23 16.03 -8.98
CA THR A 12 -2.27 16.04 -10.11
C THR A 12 -0.88 15.51 -9.71
N LEU A 13 -0.83 14.35 -9.03
CA LEU A 13 0.41 13.72 -8.53
C LEU A 13 1.29 13.10 -9.64
N ALA A 14 1.21 13.62 -10.86
CA ALA A 14 2.02 13.17 -11.98
C ALA A 14 3.51 13.41 -11.65
N GLY A 15 4.24 12.33 -11.36
CA GLY A 15 5.67 12.36 -11.02
C GLY A 15 6.00 12.40 -9.52
N VAL A 16 5.04 12.17 -8.63
CA VAL A 16 5.29 12.10 -7.18
C VAL A 16 5.16 10.68 -6.68
N ASP A 17 6.15 10.20 -5.92
CA ASP A 17 6.08 8.91 -5.24
C ASP A 17 5.08 8.98 -4.07
N VAL A 18 4.03 8.16 -4.16
CA VAL A 18 2.99 8.09 -3.14
C VAL A 18 3.24 6.90 -2.23
N HIS A 19 3.51 7.17 -0.97
CA HIS A 19 3.79 6.15 0.04
C HIS A 19 2.60 6.00 1.00
N LEU A 20 2.30 4.77 1.40
CA LEU A 20 1.31 4.48 2.43
C LEU A 20 2.00 4.14 3.76
N ILE A 21 1.90 5.05 4.74
CA ILE A 21 2.57 4.94 6.05
C ILE A 21 1.59 4.55 7.18
N GLY A 22 0.27 4.56 6.91
CA GLY A 22 -0.76 4.22 7.89
C GLY A 22 -1.19 2.74 7.87
N HIS A 23 -1.75 2.25 8.98
CA HIS A 23 -2.17 0.86 9.13
C HIS A 23 -3.06 0.37 7.97
N LEU A 24 -2.63 -0.73 7.33
CA LEU A 24 -3.28 -1.32 6.19
C LEU A 24 -4.02 -2.61 6.59
N GLN A 25 -5.35 -2.56 6.52
CA GLN A 25 -6.17 -3.75 6.69
C GLN A 25 -6.06 -4.67 5.47
N THR A 26 -5.92 -5.97 5.71
CA THR A 26 -5.69 -6.98 4.64
C THR A 26 -6.77 -7.01 3.55
N ASN A 27 -8.03 -6.72 3.90
CA ASN A 27 -9.14 -6.66 2.95
C ASN A 27 -9.09 -5.45 1.99
N LYS A 28 -8.30 -4.42 2.30
CA LYS A 28 -8.15 -3.21 1.47
C LYS A 28 -6.90 -3.24 0.59
N VAL A 29 -6.02 -4.23 0.77
CA VAL A 29 -4.76 -4.37 0.04
C VAL A 29 -4.98 -4.32 -1.48
N SER A 30 -5.95 -5.05 -2.00
CA SER A 30 -6.23 -5.09 -3.46
C SER A 30 -6.65 -3.75 -4.05
N LYS A 31 -7.16 -2.81 -3.23
CA LYS A 31 -7.53 -1.46 -3.68
C LYS A 31 -6.36 -0.48 -3.67
N ILE A 32 -5.27 -0.83 -2.99
CA ILE A 32 -4.10 0.03 -2.77
C ILE A 32 -2.95 -0.37 -3.67
N VAL A 33 -2.77 -1.68 -3.89
CA VAL A 33 -1.78 -2.21 -4.84
C VAL A 33 -2.01 -1.61 -6.23
N GLY A 34 -0.96 -1.04 -6.80
CA GLY A 34 -1.00 -0.34 -8.10
C GLY A 34 -1.44 1.12 -8.03
N GLN A 35 -1.97 1.56 -6.88
CA GLN A 35 -2.31 2.96 -6.65
C GLN A 35 -1.18 3.71 -5.92
N VAL A 36 -0.35 3.02 -5.15
CA VAL A 36 0.78 3.60 -4.39
C VAL A 36 2.09 2.96 -4.82
N ASN A 37 3.18 3.71 -4.67
CA ASN A 37 4.53 3.28 -5.01
C ASN A 37 5.09 2.36 -3.92
N MET A 38 4.82 2.67 -2.64
CA MET A 38 5.35 1.92 -1.49
C MET A 38 4.35 1.77 -0.35
N ILE A 39 4.41 0.65 0.37
CA ILE A 39 3.66 0.40 1.61
C ILE A 39 4.65 0.24 2.77
N GLU A 40 4.63 1.16 3.73
CA GLU A 40 5.60 1.20 4.84
C GLU A 40 5.07 0.60 6.16
N SER A 41 3.82 0.15 6.16
CA SER A 41 3.11 -0.29 7.36
C SER A 41 2.98 -1.82 7.46
N ILE A 42 3.96 -2.60 6.97
CA ILE A 42 3.88 -4.07 7.04
C ILE A 42 4.31 -4.54 8.43
N ASP A 43 3.34 -4.91 9.26
CA ASP A 43 3.55 -5.33 10.66
C ASP A 43 3.50 -6.85 10.87
N SER A 44 3.10 -7.61 9.85
CA SER A 44 2.82 -9.04 9.98
C SER A 44 3.01 -9.81 8.68
N PHE A 45 3.41 -11.09 8.80
CA PHE A 45 3.53 -11.98 7.64
C PHE A 45 2.20 -12.16 6.90
N ARG A 46 1.08 -12.15 7.62
CA ARG A 46 -0.26 -12.24 7.04
C ARG A 46 -0.52 -11.05 6.10
N LEU A 47 -0.15 -9.84 6.51
CA LEU A 47 -0.29 -8.64 5.69
C LEU A 47 0.66 -8.70 4.48
N ALA A 48 1.92 -9.07 4.69
CA ALA A 48 2.89 -9.25 3.60
C ALA A 48 2.40 -10.27 2.54
N SER A 49 1.84 -11.40 2.98
CA SER A 49 1.26 -12.42 2.09
C SER A 49 0.05 -11.90 1.31
N ALA A 50 -0.81 -11.10 1.96
CA ALA A 50 -1.93 -10.46 1.28
C ALA A 50 -1.46 -9.47 0.21
N VAL A 51 -0.44 -8.66 0.50
CA VAL A 51 0.19 -7.74 -0.48
C VAL A 51 0.75 -8.53 -1.65
N ASN A 52 1.59 -9.54 -1.40
CA ASN A 52 2.16 -10.37 -2.45
C ASN A 52 1.09 -11.02 -3.35
N GLN A 53 0.01 -11.56 -2.78
CA GLN A 53 -1.07 -12.13 -3.58
C GLN A 53 -1.78 -11.09 -4.44
N ALA A 54 -2.02 -9.89 -3.91
CA ALA A 54 -2.64 -8.81 -4.67
C ALA A 54 -1.71 -8.29 -5.78
N SER A 55 -0.42 -8.09 -5.50
CA SER A 55 0.59 -7.66 -6.46
C SER A 55 0.76 -8.68 -7.59
N LYS A 56 0.79 -9.98 -7.27
CA LYS A 56 0.79 -11.06 -8.26
C LYS A 56 -0.45 -11.03 -9.16
N LYS A 57 -1.65 -10.82 -8.59
CA LYS A 57 -2.89 -10.70 -9.37
C LYS A 57 -2.91 -9.48 -10.28
N ALA A 58 -2.31 -8.37 -9.84
CA ALA A 58 -2.17 -7.15 -10.62
C ALA A 58 -0.99 -7.18 -11.60
N GLY A 59 -0.12 -8.21 -11.54
CA GLY A 59 1.05 -8.32 -12.39
C GLY A 59 2.15 -7.29 -12.10
N ILE A 60 2.19 -6.74 -10.88
CA ILE A 60 3.16 -5.72 -10.46
C ILE A 60 4.03 -6.21 -9.30
N VAL A 61 5.16 -5.56 -9.10
CA VAL A 61 5.97 -5.68 -7.88
C VAL A 61 5.63 -4.48 -7.00
N THR A 62 5.39 -4.72 -5.71
CA THR A 62 5.07 -3.65 -4.75
C THR A 62 6.19 -3.55 -3.73
N ASP A 63 6.78 -2.36 -3.63
CA ASP A 63 7.81 -2.09 -2.64
C ASP A 63 7.20 -1.94 -1.25
N VAL A 64 7.86 -2.53 -0.25
CA VAL A 64 7.37 -2.54 1.12
C VAL A 64 8.49 -2.31 2.13
N LEU A 65 8.15 -1.67 3.25
CA LEU A 65 8.97 -1.64 4.47
C LEU A 65 8.28 -2.39 5.59
N VAL A 66 9.08 -3.06 6.43
CA VAL A 66 8.59 -3.77 7.62
C VAL A 66 8.55 -2.78 8.78
N GLN A 67 7.38 -2.63 9.37
CA GLN A 67 7.18 -1.82 10.57
C GLN A 67 7.63 -2.61 11.80
N VAL A 68 8.68 -2.12 12.47
CA VAL A 68 9.21 -2.71 13.70
C VAL A 68 8.90 -1.78 14.86
N ASN A 69 8.24 -2.29 15.90
CA ASN A 69 8.08 -1.57 17.15
C ASN A 69 9.34 -1.73 18.00
N ILE A 70 10.04 -0.63 18.24
CA ILE A 70 11.33 -0.61 18.95
C ILE A 70 11.21 -0.27 20.45
N GLY A 71 10.01 0.04 20.97
CA GLY A 71 9.80 0.40 22.37
C GLY A 71 8.54 1.21 22.63
#